data_AF-A0A4Y2B5V9-F1
#
_entry.id   AF-A0A4Y2B5V9-F1
#
_cell.length_a   1.000
_cell.length_b   1.000
_cell.length_c   1.000
_cell.angle_alpha   90.00
_cell.angle_beta   90.00
_cell.angle_gamma   90.00
#
_symmetry.space_group_name_H-M   'P 1'
#
loop_
_entity.id
_entity.type
_entity.pdbx_description
1 polymer ?
#
loop_
_entity_poly.entity_id
_entity_poly.type
_entity_poly.pdbx_seq_one_letter_code
_entity_poly.pdbx_strand_id
1 'polypeptide(L)'
;MRSLNVFLKDRRNYLVEEALQFAKDTCEETDIPVVKRTVRRKKIMPREKAADEPLTLDQELKMSMLECIDKFQQETETRCEGIECISDWFAVFEPSNLIETSETELPKFVQSLVEITMSFLQMV
;
A
#
# COMPACT_ATOMS: atom_id res chain seq x y z
N MET A 1 2.94 1.54 13.08
CA MET A 1 2.85 1.62 11.60
C MET A 1 3.49 2.89 11.02
N ARG A 2 3.45 4.05 11.68
CA ARG A 2 4.15 5.28 11.21
C ARG A 2 5.64 5.08 10.92
N SER A 3 6.36 4.32 11.76
CA SER A 3 7.78 4.01 11.57
C SER A 3 8.08 3.29 10.25
N LEU A 4 7.25 2.29 9.88
CA LEU A 4 7.37 1.57 8.61
C LEU A 4 7.15 2.51 7.43
N ASN A 5 6.15 3.39 7.53
CA ASN A 5 5.85 4.31 6.45
C ASN A 5 6.98 5.35 6.24
N VAL A 6 7.54 5.87 7.32
CA VAL A 6 8.74 6.73 7.27
C VAL A 6 9.93 5.98 6.67
N PHE A 7 10.15 4.74 7.10
CA PHE A 7 11.22 3.90 6.56
C PHE A 7 11.09 3.69 5.05
N LEU A 8 9.90 3.33 4.56
CA LEU A 8 9.68 3.12 3.12
C LEU A 8 9.81 4.41 2.32
N LYS A 9 9.36 5.56 2.84
CA LYS A 9 9.56 6.86 2.19
C LYS A 9 11.04 7.23 2.04
N ASP A 10 11.85 6.95 3.06
CA ASP A 10 13.29 7.25 3.07
C ASP A 10 14.11 6.25 2.24
N ARG A 11 13.79 4.95 2.34
CA ARG A 11 14.64 3.86 1.84
C ARG A 11 14.16 3.20 0.55
N ARG A 12 12.97 3.50 0.02
CA ARG A 12 12.41 2.79 -1.17
C ARG A 12 13.38 2.66 -2.33
N ASN A 13 14.10 3.73 -2.68
CA ASN A 13 15.02 3.72 -3.81
C ASN A 13 16.22 2.82 -3.51
N TYR A 14 16.79 2.93 -2.31
CA TYR A 14 17.88 2.08 -1.87
C TYR A 14 17.49 0.60 -1.90
N LEU A 15 16.30 0.25 -1.37
CA LEU A 15 15.80 -1.13 -1.35
C LEU A 15 15.65 -1.70 -2.77
N VAL A 16 15.17 -0.89 -3.71
CA VAL A 16 15.01 -1.31 -5.11
C VAL A 16 16.37 -1.49 -5.78
N GLU A 17 17.31 -0.56 -5.60
CA GLU A 17 18.66 -0.68 -6.15
C GLU A 17 19.42 -1.88 -5.57
N GLU A 18 19.36 -2.08 -4.25
CA GLU A 18 19.99 -3.19 -3.56
C GLU A 18 19.44 -4.54 -4.05
N ALA A 19 18.12 -4.65 -4.20
CA ALA A 19 17.49 -5.86 -4.72
C ALA A 19 17.81 -6.11 -6.21
N LEU A 20 17.89 -5.07 -7.03
CA LEU A 20 18.31 -5.20 -8.43
C LEU A 20 19.77 -5.62 -8.54
N GLN A 21 20.65 -5.05 -7.72
CA GLN A 21 22.06 -5.43 -7.70
C GLN A 21 22.22 -6.88 -7.22
N PHE A 22 21.53 -7.27 -6.14
CA PHE A 22 21.51 -8.65 -5.67
C PHE A 22 21.07 -9.64 -6.75
N ALA A 23 20.03 -9.30 -7.52
CA ALA A 23 19.56 -10.13 -8.62
C ALA A 23 20.59 -10.25 -9.75
N LYS A 24 21.31 -9.15 -10.07
CA LYS A 24 22.39 -9.15 -11.07
C LYS A 24 23.56 -10.02 -10.62
N ASP A 25 24.04 -9.81 -9.40
CA ASP A 25 25.15 -10.56 -8.81
C ASP A 25 24.85 -12.07 -8.77
N THR A 26 23.61 -12.43 -8.38
CA THR A 26 23.17 -13.83 -8.36
C THR A 26 23.14 -14.43 -9.77
N CYS A 27 22.69 -13.69 -10.79
CA CYS A 27 22.70 -14.18 -12.17
C CYS A 27 24.12 -14.39 -12.69
N GLU A 28 25.05 -13.49 -12.33
CA GLU A 28 26.47 -13.63 -12.66
C GLU A 28 27.09 -14.85 -11.97
N GLU A 29 26.82 -15.05 -10.68
CA GLU A 29 27.34 -16.22 -9.92
C GLU A 29 26.81 -17.57 -10.45
N THR A 30 25.58 -17.58 -10.98
CA THR A 30 24.93 -18.80 -11.46
C THR A 30 25.09 -19.04 -12.97
N ASP A 31 25.92 -18.24 -13.65
CA ASP A 31 26.06 -18.23 -15.12
C ASP A 31 24.71 -18.14 -15.86
N ILE A 32 23.67 -17.58 -15.21
CA ILE A 32 22.38 -17.33 -15.83
C ILE A 32 22.56 -16.11 -16.72
N PRO A 33 22.41 -16.25 -18.04
CA PRO A 33 22.59 -15.10 -18.90
C PRO A 33 21.49 -14.09 -18.57
N VAL A 34 21.90 -12.90 -18.13
CA VAL A 34 21.06 -11.70 -18.06
C VAL A 34 20.84 -11.24 -19.49
N VAL A 35 20.19 -12.09 -20.29
CA VAL A 35 19.86 -11.80 -21.67
C VAL A 35 18.98 -10.56 -21.60
N LYS A 36 19.36 -9.50 -22.33
CA LYS A 36 18.41 -8.52 -22.87
C LYS A 36 17.40 -9.35 -23.65
N ARG A 37 16.38 -9.89 -22.99
CA ARG A 37 15.37 -10.74 -23.64
C ARG A 37 14.90 -9.89 -24.80
N THR A 38 15.25 -10.28 -26.01
CA THR A 38 14.64 -9.73 -27.21
C THR A 38 13.19 -10.05 -26.99
N VAL A 39 12.46 -9.02 -26.53
CA VAL A 39 11.06 -9.10 -26.16
C VAL A 39 10.44 -9.91 -27.28
N ARG A 40 9.90 -11.09 -26.97
CA ARG A 40 9.13 -11.87 -27.94
C ARG A 40 7.87 -11.04 -28.15
N ARG A 41 8.02 -9.97 -28.94
CA ARG A 41 7.04 -8.92 -29.18
C ARG A 41 5.81 -9.66 -29.66
N LYS A 42 4.68 -9.53 -28.94
CA LYS A 42 3.39 -9.53 -29.62
C LYS A 42 3.55 -8.53 -30.78
N LYS A 43 3.31 -8.98 -32.01
CA LYS A 43 3.48 -8.16 -33.23
C LYS A 43 2.86 -6.79 -33.00
N ILE A 44 3.69 -5.75 -32.85
CA ILE A 44 3.23 -4.37 -32.89
C ILE A 44 2.76 -4.12 -34.31
N MET A 45 1.51 -3.70 -34.45
CA MET A 45 0.90 -3.40 -35.74
C MET A 45 1.55 -2.15 -36.35
N PRO A 46 1.68 -2.03 -37.69
CA PRO A 46 2.52 -1.03 -38.37
C PRO A 46 2.17 0.46 -38.17
N ARG A 47 1.22 0.80 -37.28
CA ARG A 47 0.68 2.16 -37.16
C ARG A 47 0.96 2.85 -35.82
N GLU A 48 1.66 2.20 -34.89
CA GLU A 48 1.98 2.80 -33.60
C GLU A 48 3.23 3.70 -33.74
N LYS A 49 3.00 4.97 -34.10
CA LYS A 49 3.97 6.04 -33.93
C LYS A 49 3.91 6.53 -32.48
N ALA A 50 4.86 6.12 -31.66
CA ALA A 50 5.27 6.87 -30.47
C ALA A 50 6.80 6.80 -30.35
N ALA A 51 7.41 7.94 -30.12
CA ALA A 51 8.83 8.21 -30.22
C ALA A 51 9.59 7.96 -28.91
N ASP A 52 9.23 6.89 -28.19
CA ASP A 52 9.90 6.54 -26.93
C ASP A 52 10.80 5.33 -27.14
N GLU A 53 12.08 5.50 -26.84
CA GLU A 53 13.05 4.42 -26.81
C GLU A 53 12.56 3.33 -25.83
N PRO A 54 12.51 2.05 -26.24
CA PRO A 54 12.05 0.99 -25.36
C PRO A 54 12.88 0.97 -24.08
N LEU A 55 12.20 1.00 -22.93
CA LEU A 55 12.85 0.92 -21.62
C LEU A 55 13.68 -0.36 -21.53
N THR A 56 14.82 -0.26 -20.85
CA THR A 56 15.62 -1.43 -20.54
C THR A 56 14.88 -2.29 -19.50
N LEU A 57 15.12 -3.61 -19.50
CA LEU A 57 14.57 -4.54 -18.51
C LEU A 57 14.82 -4.04 -17.07
N ASP A 58 15.99 -3.47 -16.82
CA ASP A 58 16.37 -2.93 -15.50
C ASP A 58 15.48 -1.74 -15.08
N GLN A 59 15.18 -0.84 -16.03
CA GLN A 59 14.27 0.28 -15.78
C GLN A 59 12.83 -0.20 -15.58
N GLU A 60 12.36 -1.18 -16.35
CA GLU A 60 11.02 -1.76 -16.17
C GLU A 60 10.87 -2.42 -14.79
N LEU A 61 11.86 -3.22 -14.37
CA LEU A 61 11.87 -3.85 -13.05
C LEU A 61 11.93 -2.80 -11.94
N LYS A 62 12.81 -1.80 -12.06
CA LYS A 62 12.91 -0.70 -11.10
C LYS A 62 11.58 0.03 -10.92
N MET A 63 10.92 0.40 -12.01
CA MET A 63 9.61 1.07 -11.94
C MET A 63 8.54 0.15 -11.34
N SER A 64 8.51 -1.12 -11.74
CA SER A 64 7.54 -2.08 -11.21
C SER A 64 7.69 -2.28 -9.70
N MET A 65 8.92 -2.39 -9.20
CA MET A 65 9.19 -2.55 -7.76
C MET A 65 8.82 -1.29 -6.98
N LEU A 66 9.13 -0.10 -7.53
CA LEU A 66 8.73 1.18 -6.94
C LEU A 66 7.20 1.30 -6.85
N GLU A 67 6.47 0.94 -7.91
CA GLU A 67 5.00 0.92 -7.92
C GLU A 67 4.43 -0.07 -6.89
N CYS A 68 5.07 -1.23 -6.71
CA CYS A 68 4.69 -2.18 -5.67
C CYS A 68 4.85 -1.59 -4.26
N ILE A 69 5.94 -0.87 -3.99
CA ILE A 69 6.15 -0.20 -2.70
C ILE A 69 5.08 0.88 -2.48
N ASP A 70 4.76 1.68 -3.50
CA ASP A 70 3.72 2.70 -3.43
C ASP A 70 2.36 2.11 -3.06
N LYS A 71 1.95 1.03 -3.76
CA LYS A 71 0.70 0.33 -3.46
C LYS A 71 0.70 -0.28 -2.05
N PHE A 72 1.83 -0.84 -1.63
CA PHE A 72 1.97 -1.38 -0.28
C PHE A 72 1.83 -0.30 0.80
N GLN A 73 2.41 0.88 0.57
CA GLN A 73 2.27 2.03 1.48
C GLN A 73 0.82 2.49 1.55
N GLN A 74 0.14 2.63 0.41
CA GLN A 74 -1.27 3.00 0.35
C GLN A 74 -2.16 2.01 1.12
N GLU A 75 -2.02 0.71 0.84
CA GLU A 75 -2.77 -0.34 1.55
C GLU A 75 -2.51 -0.30 3.06
N THR A 76 -1.25 -0.07 3.45
CA THR A 76 -0.87 0.05 4.86
C THR A 76 -1.55 1.25 5.51
N GLU A 77 -1.55 2.42 4.88
CA GLU A 77 -2.23 3.62 5.38
C GLU A 77 -3.73 3.37 5.55
N THR A 78 -4.40 2.86 4.51
CA THR A 78 -5.84 2.56 4.55
C THR A 78 -6.21 1.55 5.64
N ARG A 79 -5.42 0.48 5.81
CA ARG A 79 -5.68 -0.48 6.90
C ARG A 79 -5.45 0.09 8.29
N CYS A 80 -4.45 0.97 8.45
CA CYS A 80 -4.20 1.62 9.74
C CYS A 80 -5.36 2.53 10.12
N GLU A 81 -5.86 3.33 9.19
CA GLU A 81 -7.06 4.17 9.39
C GLU A 81 -8.28 3.31 9.76
N GLY A 82 -8.47 2.19 9.06
CA GLY A 82 -9.55 1.24 9.40
C GLY A 82 -9.42 0.66 10.82
N ILE A 83 -8.21 0.33 11.26
CA ILE A 83 -7.97 -0.16 12.64
C ILE A 83 -8.23 0.94 13.68
N GLU A 84 -7.77 2.17 13.42
CA GLU A 84 -8.03 3.32 14.31
C GLU A 84 -9.54 3.58 14.44
N CYS A 85 -10.29 3.55 13.33
CA CYS A 85 -11.75 3.68 13.33
C CYS A 85 -12.45 2.58 14.15
N ILE A 86 -12.02 1.32 14.02
CA ILE A 86 -12.54 0.22 14.84
C ILE A 86 -12.20 0.41 16.32
N SER A 87 -11.00 0.90 16.63
CA SER A 87 -10.59 1.19 18.01
C SER A 87 -11.48 2.27 18.64
N ASP A 88 -11.76 3.34 17.89
CA ASP A 88 -12.66 4.42 18.34
C ASP A 88 -14.09 3.89 18.57
N TRP A 89 -14.56 2.97 17.72
CA TRP A 89 -15.84 2.28 17.91
C TRP A 89 -15.89 1.51 19.23
N PHE A 90 -14.86 0.73 19.55
CA PHE A 90 -14.80 -0.01 20.82
C PHE A 90 -14.67 0.90 22.05
N ALA A 91 -14.02 2.06 21.93
CA ALA A 91 -13.95 3.04 23.03
C ALA A 91 -15.34 3.60 23.39
N VAL A 92 -16.21 3.81 22.40
CA VAL A 92 -17.60 4.23 22.66
C VAL A 92 -18.46 3.09 23.24
N PHE A 93 -18.16 1.85 22.87
CA PHE A 93 -18.82 0.66 23.42
C PHE A 93 -18.25 0.16 24.74
N GLU A 94 -17.37 0.92 25.41
CA GLU A 94 -16.83 0.52 26.70
C GLU A 94 -18.00 0.26 27.68
N PRO A 95 -18.18 -0.99 28.17
CA PRO A 95 -19.38 -1.34 28.93
C PRO A 95 -19.56 -0.52 30.21
N SER A 96 -18.47 -0.02 30.80
CA SER A 96 -18.49 0.91 31.93
C SER A 96 -19.26 2.19 31.61
N ASN A 97 -19.06 2.78 30.42
CA ASN A 97 -19.78 3.99 29.99
C ASN A 97 -21.28 3.74 29.81
N LEU A 98 -21.69 2.51 29.49
CA LEU A 98 -23.09 2.08 29.38
C LEU A 98 -23.76 1.78 30.72
N ILE A 99 -22.98 1.36 31.72
CA ILE A 99 -23.47 1.00 33.06
C ILE A 99 -23.50 2.23 33.99
N GLU A 100 -22.60 3.20 33.78
CA GLU A 100 -22.47 4.40 34.60
C GLU A 100 -23.24 5.63 34.05
N THR A 101 -23.77 5.56 32.83
CA THR A 101 -24.51 6.68 32.22
C THR A 101 -25.84 6.92 32.93
N SER A 102 -26.08 8.16 33.35
CA SER A 102 -27.37 8.56 33.91
C SER A 102 -28.45 8.62 32.83
N GLU A 103 -29.73 8.48 33.22
CA GLU A 103 -30.88 8.57 32.31
C GLU A 103 -30.88 9.84 31.44
N THR A 104 -30.31 10.93 31.95
CA THR A 104 -30.21 12.22 31.25
C THR A 104 -29.09 12.29 30.21
N GLU A 105 -28.09 11.41 30.29
CA GLU A 105 -26.95 11.34 29.36
C GLU A 105 -27.12 10.25 28.29
N LEU A 106 -28.01 9.29 28.56
CA LEU A 106 -28.38 8.20 27.65
C LEU A 106 -28.75 8.68 26.23
N PRO A 107 -29.52 9.78 26.03
CA PRO A 107 -29.86 10.25 24.68
C PRO A 107 -28.63 10.73 23.89
N LYS A 108 -27.66 11.36 24.56
CA LYS A 108 -26.42 11.83 23.93
C LYS A 108 -25.52 10.65 23.55
N PHE A 109 -25.48 9.63 24.40
CA PHE A 109 -24.78 8.38 24.12
C PHE A 109 -25.37 7.64 22.90
N VAL A 110 -26.70 7.49 22.84
CA VAL A 110 -27.40 6.89 21.70
C VAL A 110 -27.17 7.68 20.41
N GLN A 111 -27.18 9.02 20.49
CA GLN A 111 -26.89 9.87 19.34
C GLN A 111 -25.46 9.65 18.81
N SER A 112 -24.47 9.60 19.71
CA SER A 112 -23.07 9.33 19.34
C SER A 112 -22.90 7.95 18.71
N LEU A 113 -23.60 6.93 19.23
CA LEU A 113 -23.68 5.58 18.64
C LEU A 113 -24.22 5.59 17.21
N VAL A 114 -25.30 6.35 16.97
CA VAL A 114 -25.91 6.47 15.63
C VAL A 114 -24.94 7.14 14.66
N GLU A 115 -24.26 8.20 15.06
CA GLU A 115 -23.30 8.89 14.20
C GLU A 115 -22.13 7.97 13.82
N ILE A 116 -21.57 7.25 14.79
CA ILE A 116 -20.44 6.34 14.58
C ILE A 116 -20.84 5.13 13.72
N THR A 117 -22.02 4.55 13.94
CA THR A 117 -22.49 3.42 13.11
C THR A 117 -22.75 3.83 11.66
N MET A 118 -23.22 5.05 11.43
CA MET A 118 -23.38 5.61 10.08
C MET A 118 -22.05 5.88 9.40
N SER A 119 -21.05 6.40 10.12
CA SER A 119 -19.68 6.56 9.59
C SER A 119 -19.03 5.23 9.21
N PHE A 120 -19.25 4.18 10.01
CA PHE A 120 -18.74 2.84 9.69
C PHE A 120 -19.38 2.26 8.43
N LEU A 121 -20.69 2.45 8.24
CA LEU A 121 -21.43 2.02 7.04
C LEU A 121 -20.98 2.71 5.75
N GLN A 122 -20.36 3.88 5.83
CA GLN A 122 -19.79 4.59 4.67
C GLN A 122 -18.38 4.12 4.30
N MET A 123 -17.72 3.38 5.20
CA MET A 123 -16.34 2.93 5.05
C MET A 123 -16.22 1.49 4.51
N VAL A 124 -17.33 0.72 4.50
CA VAL A 124 -17.44 -0.67 4.00
C VAL A 124 -18.22 -0.71 2.69
#